data_AF-A0A3M0YV42-F1
#
_entry.id   AF-A0A3M0YV42-F1
#
_cell.length_a   1.000
_cell.length_b   1.000
_cell.length_c   1.000
_cell.angle_alpha   90.00
_cell.angle_beta   90.00
_cell.angle_gamma   90.00
#
_symmetry.space_group_name_H-M   'P 1'
#
loop_
_entity.id
_entity.type
_entity.pdbx_description
1 polymer ?
#
loop_
_entity_poly.entity_id
_entity_poly.type
_entity_poly.pdbx_seq_one_letter_code
_entity_poly.pdbx_strand_id
1 'polypeptide(L)' 'MTIHVLDGHTANPGDLSWAPLEAFGVVRVWPRTPPDKVVER' A
#
# COMPACT_ATOMS: atom_id res chain seq x y z
N MET A 1 -12.80 -0.59 -6.68
CA MET A 1 -11.38 -0.50 -7.07
C MET A 1 -10.52 -1.06 -5.94
N THR A 2 -9.39 -1.68 -6.27
CA THR A 2 -8.41 -2.11 -5.26
C THR A 2 -7.13 -1.32 -5.48
N ILE A 3 -6.57 -0.76 -4.41
CA ILE A 3 -5.38 0.09 -4.42
C ILE A 3 -4.28 -0.66 -3.69
N HIS A 4 -3.19 -0.96 -4.38
CA HIS A 4 -2.04 -1.68 -3.84
C HIS A 4 -0.87 -0.72 -3.65
N VAL A 5 -0.42 -0.55 -2.41
CA VAL A 5 0.77 0.23 -2.08
C VAL A 5 1.92 -0.74 -1.84
N LEU A 6 2.89 -0.78 -2.77
CA LEU A 6 3.96 -1.78 -2.77
C LEU A 6 5.13 -1.43 -1.84
N ASP A 7 5.28 -0.16 -1.48
CA ASP A 7 6.29 0.34 -0.53
C ASP A 7 5.64 1.29 0.49
N GLY A 8 4.83 0.70 1.37
CA GLY A 8 4.09 1.42 2.39
C GLY A 8 4.96 1.95 3.52
N HIS A 9 6.07 1.28 3.86
CA HIS A 9 6.88 1.68 5.01
C HIS A 9 7.63 2.98 4.75
N THR A 10 8.14 3.21 3.54
CA THR A 10 8.76 4.49 3.20
C THR A 10 7.73 5.61 3.06
N ALA A 11 6.53 5.31 2.57
CA ALA A 11 5.47 6.31 2.41
C ALA A 11 4.79 6.70 3.73
N ASN A 12 4.62 5.73 4.64
CA ASN A 12 4.00 5.88 5.94
C ASN A 12 4.52 4.77 6.88
N PRO A 13 5.49 5.04 7.75
CA PRO A 13 6.01 4.06 8.70
C PRO A 13 5.04 3.73 9.85
N GLY A 14 3.85 4.32 9.89
CA GLY A 14 2.78 4.06 10.86
C GLY A 14 2.34 5.27 11.67
N ASP A 15 2.89 6.45 11.39
CA ASP A 15 2.57 7.72 12.03
C ASP A 15 1.44 8.50 11.34
N LEU A 16 1.11 8.14 10.10
CA LEU A 16 -0.01 8.70 9.34
C LEU A 16 -1.14 7.67 9.13
N SER A 17 -2.30 8.13 8.64
CA SER A 17 -3.45 7.28 8.34
C SER A 17 -3.67 7.10 6.85
N TRP A 18 -4.00 5.86 6.43
CA TRP A 18 -4.40 5.52 5.07
C TRP A 18 -5.90 5.71 4.80
N ALA A 19 -6.70 6.08 5.81
CA ALA A 19 -8.15 6.22 5.72
C ALA A 19 -8.65 7.10 4.56
N PRO A 20 -7.99 8.21 4.17
CA PRO A 20 -8.43 8.98 3.01
C PRO A 20 -8.41 8.20 1.69
N LEU A 21 -7.52 7.20 1.53
CA LEU A 21 -7.49 6.35 0.34
C LEU A 21 -8.61 5.32 0.31
N GLU A 22 -9.08 4.90 1.49
CA GLU A 22 -10.16 3.90 1.62
C GLU A 22 -11.50 4.43 1.06
N ALA A 23 -11.68 5.75 1.00
CA ALA A 23 -12.82 6.38 0.32
C ALA A 23 -12.89 6.07 -1.19
N PHE A 24 -11.77 5.68 -1.80
CA PHE A 24 -11.68 5.38 -3.24
C PHE A 24 -11.67 3.88 -3.53
N GLY A 25 -11.59 3.02 -2.52
CA GLY A 25 -11.60 1.56 -2.71
C GLY A 25 -10.90 0.79 -1.60
N VAL A 26 -10.69 -0.51 -1.84
CA VAL A 26 -10.01 -1.38 -0.87
C VAL A 26 -8.50 -1.13 -0.95
N VAL A 27 -7.89 -0.72 0.17
CA VAL A 27 -6.46 -0.42 0.24
C VAL A 27 -5.71 -1.63 0.80
N ARG A 28 -4.68 -2.11 0.08
CA ARG A 28 -3.73 -3.12 0.55
C ARG A 28 -2.33 -2.51 0.60
N VAL A 29 -1.74 -2.48 1.78
CA VAL A 29 -0.42 -1.87 2.00
C VAL A 29 0.60 -2.96 2.30
N TRP A 30 1.65 -3.02 1.50
CA TRP A 30 2.80 -3.87 1.70
C TRP A 30 3.95 -3.01 2.23
N PRO A 31 4.56 -3.34 3.39
CA PRO A 31 5.66 -2.54 3.92
C PRO A 31 6.82 -2.39 2.93
N ARG A 32 7.16 -3.48 2.22
CA ARG A 32 8.11 -3.56 1.11
C ARG A 32 7.69 -4.67 0.16
N THR A 33 7.92 -4.47 -1.14
CA THR A 33 7.71 -5.49 -2.17
C THR A 33 8.98 -5.62 -3.01
N PRO A 34 9.62 -6.80 -3.05
CA PRO A 34 10.79 -6.99 -3.90
C PRO A 34 10.38 -7.03 -5.39
N PRO A 35 11.30 -6.70 -6.32
CA PRO A 35 10.97 -6.53 -7.75
C PRO A 35 10.30 -7.75 -8.39
N ASP A 36 10.69 -8.95 -7.99
CA ASP A 36 10.15 -10.23 -8.48
C ASP A 36 8.71 -10.50 -8.04
N LYS A 37 8.20 -9.79 -7.03
CA LYS A 37 6.84 -9.95 -6.50
C LYS A 37 5.86 -8.89 -6.97
N VAL A 38 6.30 -7.87 -7.70
CA VAL A 38 5.45 -6.73 -8.11
C VAL A 38 4.23 -7.19 -8.91
N VAL A 39 4.37 -8.18 -9.78
CA VAL A 39 3.27 -8.68 -10.63
C VAL A 39 2.24 -9.52 -9.84
N GLU A 40 2.67 -10.19 -8.77
CA GLU A 40 1.80 -11.01 -7.91
C GLU A 40 0.97 -10.14 -6.94
N ARG A 41 1.48 -8.97 -6.59
CA ARG A 41 0.88 -8.10 -5.58
C ARG A 41 -0.28 -7.30 -6.10
#